data_AF-A0A354FFM0-F1
#
_entry.id   AF-A0A354FFM0-F1
#
_cell.length_a   1.000
_cell.length_b   1.000
_cell.length_c   1.000
_cell.angle_alpha   90.00
_cell.angle_beta   90.00
_cell.angle_gamma   90.00
#
_symmetry.space_group_name_H-M   'P 1'
#
loop_
_entity.id
_entity.type
_entity.pdbx_description
1 polymer ?
#
loop_
_entity_poly.entity_id
_entity_poly.type
_entity_poly.pdbx_seq_one_letter_code
_entity_poly.pdbx_strand_id
1 'polypeptide(L)'
;MLNNSEIADAMTVKLSDQLPEMPEFVPGIRRAPDRGFHLSKDQTKVALKNALRYVPESLHEKLAPEFLNELLTRGRIYAYRYRPEGRIYAKSIDEYKGNCLEGKAFQLMIDNNLDFEVALYPYELVTYGETGSVCQNWLQYRLLKKYLEVLTDEQTLVVMSGHPLGLFPSKKEAPRVMITNALMVGMFDNLHDWEIAEEMGVANYGQMTAGGWMYIGPQGIVHGTFNTL
;
A
#
# COMPACT_ATOMS: atom_id res chain seq x y z
N MET A 1 -18.69 -2.54 -23.54
CA MET A 1 -17.71 -2.30 -22.47
C MET A 1 -18.50 -1.92 -21.25
N LEU A 2 -18.19 -2.47 -20.07
CA LEU A 2 -18.79 -2.02 -18.82
C LEU A 2 -18.40 -0.55 -18.61
N ASN A 3 -19.35 0.29 -18.22
CA ASN A 3 -19.05 1.68 -17.87
C ASN A 3 -18.62 1.78 -16.38
N ASN A 4 -17.95 2.88 -16.01
CA ASN A 4 -17.40 3.01 -14.66
C ASN A 4 -18.47 3.12 -13.56
N SER A 5 -19.69 3.56 -13.89
CA SER A 5 -20.83 3.54 -12.95
C SER A 5 -21.24 2.11 -12.61
N GLU A 6 -21.37 1.23 -13.62
CA GLU A 6 -21.72 -0.18 -13.44
C GLU A 6 -20.67 -0.92 -12.58
N ILE A 7 -19.39 -0.62 -12.79
CA ILE A 7 -18.30 -1.17 -11.97
C ILE A 7 -18.42 -0.66 -10.53
N ALA A 8 -18.63 0.65 -10.35
CA ALA A 8 -18.77 1.23 -9.02
C ALA A 8 -19.96 0.66 -8.24
N ASP A 9 -21.07 0.36 -8.92
CA ASP A 9 -22.26 -0.24 -8.32
C ASP A 9 -22.05 -1.71 -7.92
N ALA A 10 -21.21 -2.44 -8.67
CA ALA A 10 -20.84 -3.80 -8.34
C ALA A 10 -19.81 -3.90 -7.19
N MET A 11 -19.03 -2.85 -6.94
CA MET A 11 -18.02 -2.83 -5.89
C MET A 11 -18.64 -2.72 -4.49
N THR A 12 -18.53 -3.79 -3.71
CA THR A 12 -18.96 -3.83 -2.30
C THR A 12 -17.95 -3.17 -1.35
N VAL A 13 -16.67 -3.18 -1.70
CA VAL A 13 -15.60 -2.49 -0.96
C VAL A 13 -15.00 -1.42 -1.88
N LYS A 14 -15.20 -0.16 -1.52
CA LYS A 14 -14.69 1.01 -2.25
C LYS A 14 -14.34 2.16 -1.31
N LEU A 15 -13.54 3.10 -1.81
CA LEU A 15 -13.31 4.37 -1.11
C LEU A 15 -14.53 5.28 -1.27
N SER A 16 -14.68 6.21 -0.32
CA SER A 16 -15.76 7.20 -0.37
C SER A 16 -15.55 8.18 -1.53
N ASP A 17 -16.66 8.73 -2.02
CA ASP A 17 -16.76 9.85 -2.94
C ASP A 17 -16.48 11.22 -2.28
N GLN A 18 -16.26 11.25 -0.97
CA GLN A 18 -15.83 12.44 -0.26
C GLN A 18 -14.32 12.63 -0.40
N LEU A 19 -13.93 13.84 -0.83
CA LEU A 19 -12.54 14.23 -0.88
C LEU A 19 -12.03 14.46 0.55
N PRO A 20 -11.04 13.70 1.04
CA PRO A 20 -10.49 13.94 2.37
C PRO A 20 -9.68 15.24 2.41
N GLU A 21 -9.60 15.86 3.58
CA GLU A 21 -8.66 16.94 3.84
C GLU A 21 -7.21 16.46 3.71
N MET A 22 -6.30 17.36 3.35
CA MET A 22 -4.88 17.03 3.26
C MET A 22 -4.30 16.92 4.68
N PRO A 23 -3.78 15.76 5.10
CA PRO A 23 -3.24 15.61 6.44
C PRO A 23 -1.91 16.34 6.59
N GLU A 24 -1.62 16.79 7.81
CA GLU A 24 -0.35 17.45 8.12
C GLU A 24 0.84 16.48 8.20
N PHE A 25 2.02 16.99 7.88
CA PHE A 25 3.29 16.30 8.05
C PHE A 25 4.04 16.90 9.24
N VAL A 26 4.30 16.07 10.24
CA VAL A 26 5.01 16.46 11.46
C VAL A 26 6.48 16.75 11.10
N PRO A 27 7.01 17.94 11.40
CA PRO A 27 8.41 18.27 11.16
C PRO A 27 9.36 17.30 11.89
N GLY A 28 10.52 17.02 11.28
CA GLY A 28 11.55 16.16 11.87
C GLY A 28 11.33 14.65 11.67
N ILE A 29 10.15 14.22 11.25
CA ILE A 29 9.93 12.83 10.84
C ILE A 29 10.53 12.61 9.45
N ARG A 30 11.26 11.51 9.31
CA ARG A 30 12.01 11.18 8.10
C ARG A 30 11.08 10.99 6.89
N ARG A 31 11.54 11.44 5.73
CA ARG A 31 10.83 11.35 4.44
C ARG A 31 11.70 10.63 3.43
N ALA A 32 11.10 9.85 2.54
CA ALA A 32 11.82 9.26 1.44
C ALA A 32 12.36 10.36 0.51
N PRO A 33 13.56 10.18 -0.05
CA PRO A 33 14.05 11.07 -1.09
C PRO A 33 13.18 10.97 -2.34
N ASP A 34 13.30 11.98 -3.22
CA ASP A 34 12.77 11.88 -4.57
C ASP A 34 13.36 10.65 -5.30
N ARG A 35 12.49 9.89 -5.98
CA ARG A 35 12.86 8.70 -6.78
C ARG A 35 13.14 9.03 -8.24
N GLY A 36 12.98 10.29 -8.62
CA GLY A 36 13.16 10.77 -9.99
C GLY A 36 11.99 10.39 -10.90
N PHE A 37 11.78 11.21 -11.92
CA PHE A 37 10.69 11.03 -12.88
C PHE A 37 11.22 10.54 -14.24
N HIS A 38 10.86 9.32 -14.63
CA HIS A 38 11.44 8.65 -15.81
C HIS A 38 10.41 8.21 -16.85
N LEU A 39 9.12 8.39 -16.57
CA LEU A 39 8.06 7.98 -17.48
C LEU A 39 8.00 8.83 -18.75
N SER A 40 7.75 8.17 -19.88
CA SER A 40 7.27 8.85 -21.08
C SER A 40 5.90 9.49 -20.83
N LYS A 41 5.49 10.40 -21.72
CA LYS A 41 4.17 11.06 -21.64
C LYS A 41 3.01 10.06 -21.60
N ASP A 42 3.10 8.96 -22.34
CA ASP A 42 2.03 7.97 -22.38
C ASP A 42 2.05 7.06 -21.15
N GLN A 43 3.23 6.65 -20.66
CA GLN A 43 3.35 5.97 -19.37
C GLN A 43 2.84 6.84 -18.22
N THR A 44 3.11 8.13 -18.24
CA THR A 44 2.61 9.09 -17.23
C THR A 44 1.09 9.11 -17.19
N LYS A 45 0.42 9.17 -18.35
CA LYS A 45 -1.05 9.08 -18.42
C LYS A 45 -1.55 7.75 -17.84
N VAL A 46 -0.85 6.65 -18.10
CA VAL A 46 -1.21 5.33 -17.56
C VAL A 46 -1.00 5.29 -16.05
N ALA A 47 0.10 5.83 -15.51
CA ALA A 47 0.35 5.93 -14.08
C ALA A 47 -0.77 6.69 -13.35
N LEU A 48 -1.19 7.83 -13.92
CA LEU A 48 -2.32 8.60 -13.39
C LEU A 48 -3.63 7.79 -13.42
N LYS A 49 -3.94 7.11 -14.52
CA LYS A 49 -5.12 6.23 -14.61
C LYS A 49 -5.05 5.10 -13.58
N ASN A 50 -3.87 4.52 -13.38
CA ASN A 50 -3.63 3.45 -12.41
C ASN A 50 -3.85 3.91 -10.97
N ALA A 51 -3.49 5.15 -10.62
CA ALA A 51 -3.81 5.71 -9.31
C ALA A 51 -5.29 6.06 -9.18
N LEU A 52 -5.87 6.69 -10.21
CA LEU A 52 -7.27 7.13 -10.21
C LEU A 52 -8.28 5.97 -10.19
N ARG A 53 -7.88 4.75 -10.57
CA ARG A 53 -8.75 3.55 -10.53
C ARG A 53 -9.32 3.25 -9.14
N TYR A 54 -8.69 3.74 -8.08
CA TYR A 54 -9.08 3.49 -6.69
C TYR A 54 -10.14 4.46 -6.16
N VAL A 55 -10.42 5.55 -6.87
CA VAL A 55 -11.29 6.64 -6.40
C VAL A 55 -12.44 6.87 -7.38
N PRO A 56 -13.62 7.31 -6.90
CA PRO A 56 -14.74 7.65 -7.77
C PRO A 56 -14.38 8.71 -8.82
N GLU A 57 -14.96 8.60 -10.02
CA GLU A 57 -14.69 9.51 -11.14
C GLU A 57 -14.97 10.98 -10.80
N SER A 58 -15.95 11.24 -9.94
CA SER A 58 -16.30 12.58 -9.45
C SER A 58 -15.13 13.30 -8.76
N LEU A 59 -14.12 12.57 -8.30
CA LEU A 59 -12.92 13.13 -7.67
C LEU A 59 -11.73 13.26 -8.63
N HIS A 60 -11.79 12.72 -9.84
CA HIS A 60 -10.64 12.63 -10.75
C HIS A 60 -10.11 14.00 -11.16
N GLU A 61 -10.99 14.97 -11.44
CA GLU A 61 -10.60 16.32 -11.83
C GLU A 61 -9.74 17.02 -10.75
N LYS A 62 -10.05 16.77 -9.48
CA LYS A 62 -9.32 17.35 -8.34
C LYS A 62 -8.04 16.59 -8.02
N LEU A 63 -8.06 15.26 -8.10
CA LEU A 63 -6.95 14.40 -7.69
C LEU A 63 -5.88 14.23 -8.77
N ALA A 64 -6.24 14.28 -10.06
CA ALA A 64 -5.28 14.08 -11.14
C ALA A 64 -4.10 15.09 -11.11
N PRO A 65 -4.32 16.40 -10.88
CA PRO A 65 -3.22 17.35 -10.72
C PRO A 65 -2.35 17.08 -9.50
N GLU A 66 -2.94 16.65 -8.38
CA GLU A 66 -2.20 16.30 -7.16
C GLU A 66 -1.30 15.08 -7.38
N PHE A 67 -1.86 14.01 -7.96
CA PHE A 67 -1.11 12.81 -8.29
C PHE A 67 -0.02 13.07 -9.32
N LEU A 68 -0.28 13.92 -10.32
CA LEU A 68 0.74 14.32 -11.27
C LEU A 68 1.87 15.10 -10.57
N ASN A 69 1.54 16.02 -9.67
CA ASN A 69 2.55 16.75 -8.91
C ASN A 69 3.38 15.83 -8.03
N GLU A 70 2.77 14.87 -7.33
CA GLU A 70 3.50 13.86 -6.57
C GLU A 70 4.43 13.06 -7.47
N LEU A 71 3.93 12.56 -8.61
CA LEU A 71 4.73 11.80 -9.57
C LEU A 71 5.95 12.60 -10.07
N LEU A 72 5.76 13.87 -10.44
CA LEU A 72 6.83 14.72 -10.96
C LEU A 72 7.87 15.14 -9.91
N THR A 73 7.46 15.26 -8.63
CA THR A 73 8.33 15.81 -7.57
C THR A 73 8.89 14.75 -6.63
N ARG A 74 8.35 13.54 -6.67
CA ARG A 74 8.74 12.40 -5.82
C ARG A 74 9.09 11.15 -6.62
N GLY A 75 8.80 11.12 -7.92
CA GLY A 75 8.92 9.92 -8.75
C GLY A 75 7.88 8.85 -8.44
N ARG A 76 6.87 9.14 -7.61
CA ARG A 76 5.85 8.18 -7.15
C ARG A 76 4.54 8.91 -6.83
N ILE A 77 3.42 8.20 -6.99
CA ILE A 77 2.10 8.66 -6.51
C ILE A 77 1.81 7.96 -5.18
N TYR A 78 2.03 8.66 -4.07
CA TYR A 78 1.72 8.15 -2.72
C TYR A 78 0.27 8.40 -2.33
N ALA A 79 -0.41 9.34 -3.01
CA ALA A 79 -1.74 9.83 -2.70
C ALA A 79 -1.83 10.36 -1.27
N TYR A 80 -0.97 11.30 -0.90
CA TYR A 80 -0.80 11.76 0.48
C TYR A 80 -2.11 12.22 1.14
N ARG A 81 -3.04 12.80 0.36
CA ARG A 81 -4.38 13.18 0.82
C ARG A 81 -5.15 12.02 1.47
N TYR A 82 -4.90 10.79 1.03
CA TYR A 82 -5.55 9.59 1.57
C TYR A 82 -4.81 8.98 2.75
N ARG A 83 -3.71 9.57 3.22
CA ARG A 83 -3.09 9.12 4.47
C ARG A 83 -4.03 9.38 5.67
N PRO A 84 -4.15 8.47 6.64
CA PRO A 84 -4.82 8.77 7.91
C PRO A 84 -4.10 9.87 8.69
N GLU A 85 -4.85 10.77 9.31
CA GLU A 85 -4.27 11.82 10.17
C GLU A 85 -3.63 11.22 11.44
N GLY A 86 -2.59 11.87 11.95
CA GLY A 86 -1.91 11.47 13.19
C GLY A 86 -0.92 10.32 13.03
N ARG A 87 -0.29 9.89 14.14
CA ARG A 87 0.66 8.77 14.15
C ARG A 87 -0.08 7.45 13.94
N ILE A 88 0.42 6.63 13.03
CA ILE A 88 0.04 5.23 12.90
C ILE A 88 0.92 4.43 13.86
N TYR A 89 0.34 3.46 14.57
CA TYR A 89 1.04 2.54 15.46
C TYR A 89 0.12 1.35 15.73
N ALA A 90 0.70 0.21 16.14
CA ALA A 90 -0.07 -0.96 16.51
C ALA A 90 -0.85 -0.74 17.81
N LYS A 91 -2.15 -1.03 17.77
CA LYS A 91 -3.07 -0.92 18.91
C LYS A 91 -3.34 -2.28 19.54
N SER A 92 -4.09 -2.30 20.64
CA SER A 92 -4.63 -3.56 21.15
C SER A 92 -5.49 -4.25 20.09
N ILE A 93 -5.46 -5.57 20.03
CA ILE A 93 -6.20 -6.36 19.03
C ILE A 93 -7.71 -6.08 19.07
N ASP A 94 -8.23 -5.75 20.25
CA ASP A 94 -9.66 -5.47 20.47
C ASP A 94 -10.11 -4.11 19.91
N GLU A 95 -9.18 -3.20 19.63
CA GLU A 95 -9.47 -1.89 19.03
C GLU A 95 -9.66 -1.97 17.51
N TYR A 96 -9.25 -3.07 16.89
CA TYR A 96 -9.42 -3.30 15.46
C TYR A 96 -10.81 -3.86 15.15
N LYS A 97 -11.47 -3.25 14.17
CA LYS A 97 -12.70 -3.76 13.58
C LYS A 97 -12.38 -4.94 12.66
N GLY A 98 -13.23 -5.96 12.66
CA GLY A 98 -13.00 -7.16 11.86
C GLY A 98 -14.02 -8.25 12.14
N ASN A 99 -14.39 -9.02 11.11
CA ASN A 99 -15.26 -10.19 11.24
C ASN A 99 -14.52 -11.46 11.69
N CYS A 100 -13.18 -11.47 11.63
CA CYS A 100 -12.34 -12.55 12.14
C CYS A 100 -11.09 -12.01 12.85
N LEU A 101 -10.45 -12.84 13.69
CA LEU A 101 -9.28 -12.45 14.47
C LEU A 101 -8.08 -12.15 13.57
N GLU A 102 -7.89 -12.96 12.54
CA GLU A 102 -6.78 -12.84 11.59
C GLU A 102 -6.85 -11.50 10.86
N GLY A 103 -8.05 -11.09 10.42
CA GLY A 103 -8.27 -9.78 9.80
C GLY A 103 -7.85 -8.62 10.70
N LYS A 104 -8.14 -8.72 12.01
CA LYS A 104 -7.68 -7.74 13.02
C LYS A 104 -6.17 -7.80 13.21
N ALA A 105 -5.60 -9.00 13.26
CA ALA A 105 -4.16 -9.20 13.46
C ALA A 105 -3.34 -8.62 12.30
N PHE A 106 -3.76 -8.84 11.05
CA PHE A 106 -3.08 -8.23 9.89
C PHE A 106 -3.15 -6.70 9.92
N GLN A 107 -4.26 -6.12 10.38
CA GLN A 107 -4.37 -4.68 10.55
C GLN A 107 -3.38 -4.15 11.59
N LEU A 108 -3.22 -4.85 12.71
CA LEU A 108 -2.23 -4.54 13.73
C LEU A 108 -0.81 -4.57 13.14
N MET A 109 -0.48 -5.66 12.44
CA MET A 109 0.86 -5.84 11.88
C MET A 109 1.18 -4.81 10.78
N ILE A 110 0.21 -4.43 9.95
CA ILE A 110 0.34 -3.34 8.99
C ILE A 110 0.64 -2.02 9.71
N ASP A 111 -0.08 -1.71 10.78
CA ASP A 111 0.13 -0.44 11.52
C ASP A 111 1.47 -0.45 12.25
N ASN A 112 1.94 -1.59 12.75
CA ASN A 112 3.28 -1.74 13.29
C ASN A 112 4.36 -1.45 12.23
N ASN A 113 4.22 -2.00 11.02
CA ASN A 113 5.16 -1.75 9.93
C ASN A 113 5.18 -0.29 9.45
N LEU A 114 4.13 0.48 9.73
CA LEU A 114 4.00 1.91 9.40
C LEU A 114 4.13 2.81 10.63
N ASP A 115 4.51 2.24 11.78
CA ASP A 115 4.72 3.03 12.98
C ASP A 115 5.86 4.02 12.77
N PHE A 116 5.69 5.25 13.24
CA PHE A 116 6.68 6.31 13.15
C PHE A 116 7.97 6.01 13.93
N GLU A 117 7.90 5.08 14.89
CA GLU A 117 9.07 4.58 15.62
C GLU A 117 9.71 3.34 14.98
N VAL A 118 9.08 2.75 13.97
CA VAL A 118 9.52 1.49 13.33
C VAL A 118 9.92 1.71 11.87
N ALA A 119 9.09 2.41 11.11
CA ALA A 119 9.24 2.62 9.68
C ALA A 119 10.31 3.65 9.36
N LEU A 120 11.11 3.38 8.32
CA LEU A 120 12.14 4.27 7.82
C LEU A 120 11.55 5.57 7.23
N TYR A 121 10.50 5.46 6.41
CA TYR A 121 9.78 6.60 5.83
C TYR A 121 8.26 6.37 6.00
N PRO A 122 7.69 6.63 7.19
CA PRO A 122 6.31 6.27 7.51
C PRO A 122 5.28 6.97 6.61
N TYR A 123 5.61 8.16 6.10
CA TYR A 123 4.74 8.91 5.18
C TYR A 123 4.70 8.34 3.76
N GLU A 124 5.74 7.60 3.36
CA GLU A 124 5.90 6.97 2.05
C GLU A 124 5.69 5.46 2.10
N LEU A 125 5.12 4.95 3.19
CA LEU A 125 4.81 3.55 3.43
C LEU A 125 6.03 2.61 3.42
N VAL A 126 7.25 3.16 3.58
CA VAL A 126 8.50 2.39 3.57
C VAL A 126 8.91 2.02 4.99
N THR A 127 9.02 0.72 5.25
CA THR A 127 9.42 0.19 6.55
C THR A 127 10.94 0.14 6.69
N TYR A 128 11.68 -0.42 5.72
CA TYR A 128 13.16 -0.46 5.77
C TYR A 128 13.78 -0.71 4.40
N GLY A 129 15.12 -0.68 4.32
CA GLY A 129 15.86 -1.00 3.10
C GLY A 129 15.65 0.02 1.98
N GLU A 130 15.46 1.30 2.34
CA GLU A 130 15.19 2.44 1.47
C GLU A 130 13.90 2.39 0.64
N THR A 131 13.47 1.24 0.11
CA THR A 131 12.29 1.09 -0.76
C THR A 131 11.32 -0.02 -0.29
N GLY A 132 11.73 -0.83 0.69
CA GLY A 132 10.92 -1.91 1.25
C GLY A 132 9.65 -1.38 1.89
N SER A 133 8.51 -1.56 1.22
CA SER A 133 7.25 -0.89 1.58
C SER A 133 6.10 -1.87 1.85
N VAL A 134 5.09 -1.38 2.58
CA VAL A 134 3.89 -2.14 2.96
C VAL A 134 2.93 -2.29 1.78
N CYS A 135 2.76 -1.21 1.02
CA CYS A 135 2.05 -1.12 -0.25
C CYS A 135 2.49 0.17 -0.96
N GLN A 136 2.00 0.41 -2.18
CA GLN A 136 2.52 1.49 -3.04
C GLN A 136 2.04 2.88 -2.61
N ASN A 137 0.81 2.98 -2.10
CA ASN A 137 0.18 4.27 -1.82
C ASN A 137 -0.92 4.17 -0.77
N TRP A 138 -1.36 5.33 -0.27
CA TRP A 138 -2.36 5.43 0.79
C TRP A 138 -3.77 5.01 0.36
N LEU A 139 -4.07 4.99 -0.95
CA LEU A 139 -5.32 4.44 -1.48
C LEU A 139 -5.38 2.92 -1.23
N GLN A 140 -4.29 2.22 -1.55
CA GLN A 140 -4.13 0.80 -1.29
C GLN A 140 -4.17 0.49 0.21
N TYR A 141 -3.49 1.28 1.04
CA TYR A 141 -3.58 1.14 2.51
C TYR A 141 -5.04 1.20 2.98
N ARG A 142 -5.79 2.24 2.61
CA ARG A 142 -7.20 2.38 3.04
C ARG A 142 -8.08 1.22 2.57
N LEU A 143 -7.87 0.75 1.34
CA LEU A 143 -8.60 -0.40 0.82
C LEU A 143 -8.22 -1.70 1.55
N LEU A 144 -6.93 -1.92 1.83
CA LEU A 144 -6.47 -3.06 2.63
C LEU A 144 -7.17 -3.09 3.98
N LYS A 145 -7.19 -1.97 4.72
CA LYS A 145 -7.91 -1.88 6.01
C LYS A 145 -9.39 -2.22 5.83
N LYS A 146 -10.09 -1.65 4.84
CA LYS A 146 -11.51 -1.96 4.57
C LYS A 146 -11.74 -3.44 4.24
N TYR A 147 -10.90 -4.04 3.42
CA TYR A 147 -11.02 -5.48 3.11
C TYR A 147 -10.79 -6.35 4.34
N LEU A 148 -9.80 -6.03 5.18
CA LEU A 148 -9.51 -6.76 6.41
C LEU A 148 -10.60 -6.60 7.47
N GLU A 149 -11.31 -5.47 7.49
CA GLU A 149 -12.48 -5.28 8.37
C GLU A 149 -13.65 -6.21 8.01
N VAL A 150 -13.87 -6.47 6.71
CA VAL A 150 -15.00 -7.30 6.25
C VAL A 150 -14.63 -8.77 5.98
N LEU A 151 -13.33 -9.10 5.93
CA LEU A 151 -12.80 -10.45 5.73
C LEU A 151 -13.39 -11.44 6.74
N THR A 152 -13.90 -12.57 6.26
CA THR A 152 -14.37 -13.68 7.09
C THR A 152 -13.36 -14.84 7.13
N ASP A 153 -13.64 -15.85 7.95
CA ASP A 153 -12.86 -17.10 8.01
C ASP A 153 -13.09 -18.02 6.78
N GLU A 154 -14.01 -17.68 5.88
CA GLU A 154 -14.30 -18.43 4.65
C GLU A 154 -13.82 -17.70 3.40
N GLN A 155 -12.93 -16.72 3.56
CA GLN A 155 -12.39 -15.91 2.47
C GLN A 155 -10.87 -15.77 2.56
N THR A 156 -10.24 -15.51 1.42
CA THR A 156 -8.83 -15.12 1.32
C THR A 156 -8.75 -13.78 0.59
N LEU A 157 -8.05 -12.81 1.19
CA LEU A 157 -7.66 -11.57 0.53
C LEU A 157 -6.43 -11.83 -0.34
N VAL A 158 -6.52 -11.51 -1.62
CA VAL A 158 -5.38 -11.57 -2.53
C VAL A 158 -4.81 -10.17 -2.72
N VAL A 159 -3.50 -10.02 -2.48
CA VAL A 159 -2.76 -8.76 -2.61
C VAL A 159 -1.64 -8.94 -3.62
N MET A 160 -1.62 -8.09 -4.63
CA MET A 160 -0.63 -8.11 -5.70
C MET A 160 0.20 -6.84 -5.67
N SER A 161 1.44 -6.94 -5.20
CA SER A 161 2.37 -5.82 -5.06
C SER A 161 1.70 -4.64 -4.32
N GLY A 162 1.11 -4.90 -3.17
CA GLY A 162 0.36 -3.91 -2.39
C GLY A 162 -1.07 -3.62 -2.85
N HIS A 163 -1.46 -3.93 -4.10
CA HIS A 163 -2.84 -3.76 -4.57
C HIS A 163 -3.75 -4.86 -3.99
N PRO A 164 -4.78 -4.52 -3.19
CA PRO A 164 -5.77 -5.51 -2.77
C PRO A 164 -6.67 -5.85 -3.96
N LEU A 165 -6.44 -7.00 -4.59
CA LEU A 165 -7.23 -7.47 -5.72
C LEU A 165 -8.68 -7.74 -5.32
N GLY A 166 -8.88 -8.34 -4.14
CA GLY A 166 -10.20 -8.62 -3.59
C GLY A 166 -10.24 -9.84 -2.70
N LEU A 167 -11.46 -10.14 -2.22
CA LEU A 167 -11.78 -11.28 -1.40
C LEU A 167 -12.32 -12.42 -2.27
N PHE A 168 -11.77 -13.61 -2.09
CA PHE A 168 -12.17 -14.81 -2.82
C PHE A 168 -12.63 -15.89 -1.84
N PRO A 169 -13.68 -16.67 -2.15
CA PRO A 169 -14.09 -17.79 -1.31
C PRO A 169 -12.94 -18.77 -1.07
N SER A 170 -12.81 -19.25 0.17
CA SER A 170 -11.78 -20.18 0.60
C SER A 170 -12.29 -21.08 1.74
N LYS A 171 -11.47 -22.02 2.20
CA LYS A 171 -11.79 -22.88 3.36
C LYS A 171 -11.25 -22.27 4.65
N LYS A 172 -11.80 -22.61 5.81
CA LYS A 172 -11.35 -22.08 7.11
C LYS A 172 -9.86 -22.31 7.41
N GLU A 173 -9.28 -23.37 6.87
CA GLU A 173 -7.86 -23.71 7.06
C GLU A 173 -6.94 -23.02 6.05
N ALA A 174 -7.49 -22.34 5.04
CA ALA A 174 -6.71 -21.61 4.05
C ALA A 174 -6.07 -20.35 4.66
N PRO A 175 -4.97 -19.84 4.07
CA PRO A 175 -4.44 -18.53 4.42
C PRO A 175 -5.51 -17.45 4.24
N ARG A 176 -5.63 -16.57 5.23
CA ARG A 176 -6.56 -15.43 5.20
C ARG A 176 -6.09 -14.31 4.27
N VAL A 177 -4.79 -14.23 4.00
CA VAL A 177 -4.19 -13.30 3.04
C VAL A 177 -3.12 -14.04 2.23
N MET A 178 -3.10 -13.82 0.90
CA MET A 178 -2.00 -14.19 0.02
C MET A 178 -1.40 -12.91 -0.57
N ILE A 179 -0.08 -12.74 -0.41
CA ILE A 179 0.64 -11.55 -0.84
C ILE A 179 1.73 -11.94 -1.82
N THR A 180 1.80 -11.22 -2.93
CA THR A 180 2.97 -11.18 -3.81
C THR A 180 3.52 -9.76 -3.83
N ASN A 181 4.84 -9.60 -3.92
CA ASN A 181 5.48 -8.28 -4.06
C ASN A 181 6.58 -8.38 -5.12
N ALA A 182 6.61 -7.42 -6.05
CA ALA A 182 7.59 -7.30 -7.14
C ALA A 182 7.83 -8.60 -7.94
N LEU A 183 6.80 -9.42 -8.17
CA LEU A 183 6.92 -10.54 -9.09
C LEU A 183 6.95 -10.03 -10.53
N MET A 184 8.13 -10.12 -11.15
CA MET A 184 8.39 -9.71 -12.53
C MET A 184 8.60 -10.93 -13.43
N VAL A 185 8.24 -10.83 -14.71
CA VAL A 185 8.64 -11.83 -15.71
C VAL A 185 10.16 -11.71 -15.89
N GLY A 186 10.89 -12.83 -15.86
CA GLY A 186 12.35 -12.83 -15.72
C GLY A 186 13.14 -11.96 -16.73
N MET A 187 12.63 -11.75 -17.95
CA MET A 187 13.26 -10.83 -18.93
C MET A 187 13.23 -9.36 -18.47
N PHE A 188 12.22 -8.99 -17.68
CA PHE A 188 11.99 -7.65 -17.12
C PHE A 188 12.33 -7.57 -15.63
N ASP A 189 12.91 -8.63 -15.05
CA ASP A 189 13.35 -8.63 -13.65
C ASP A 189 14.73 -7.96 -13.53
N ASN A 190 14.74 -6.65 -13.78
CA ASN A 190 15.91 -5.80 -13.68
C ASN A 190 15.51 -4.43 -13.12
N LEU A 191 16.50 -3.69 -12.60
CA LEU A 191 16.26 -2.44 -11.90
C LEU A 191 15.54 -1.40 -12.77
N HIS A 192 15.87 -1.31 -14.06
CA HIS A 192 15.27 -0.32 -14.95
C HIS A 192 13.77 -0.57 -15.16
N ASP A 193 13.41 -1.79 -15.55
CA ASP A 193 12.01 -2.15 -15.79
C ASP A 193 11.19 -2.15 -14.49
N TRP A 194 11.79 -2.56 -13.37
CA TRP A 194 11.14 -2.47 -12.06
C TRP A 194 10.87 -1.02 -11.64
N GLU A 195 11.82 -0.09 -11.81
CA GLU A 195 11.62 1.32 -11.49
C GLU A 195 10.47 1.94 -12.30
N ILE A 196 10.39 1.64 -13.60
CA ILE A 196 9.26 2.05 -14.44
C ILE A 196 7.94 1.44 -13.94
N ALA A 197 7.94 0.16 -13.56
CA ALA A 197 6.76 -0.52 -13.04
C ALA A 197 6.27 0.04 -11.69
N GLU A 198 7.17 0.39 -10.79
CA GLU A 198 6.87 1.10 -9.53
C GLU A 198 6.27 2.48 -9.80
N GLU A 199 6.91 3.27 -10.66
CA GLU A 199 6.48 4.62 -11.01
C GLU A 199 5.11 4.62 -11.70
N MET A 200 4.79 3.56 -12.45
CA MET A 200 3.48 3.33 -13.05
C MET A 200 2.41 2.74 -12.08
N GLY A 201 2.79 2.38 -10.85
CA GLY A 201 1.87 1.81 -9.87
C GLY A 201 1.45 0.36 -10.17
N VAL A 202 2.34 -0.43 -10.75
CA VAL A 202 2.12 -1.85 -11.10
C VAL A 202 3.13 -2.81 -10.48
N ALA A 203 4.14 -2.31 -9.76
CA ALA A 203 5.04 -3.10 -8.92
C ALA A 203 5.19 -2.45 -7.53
N ASN A 204 5.61 -3.26 -6.55
CA ASN A 204 5.96 -2.84 -5.19
C ASN A 204 7.10 -3.71 -4.67
N TYR A 205 8.23 -3.12 -4.27
CA TYR A 205 9.29 -3.84 -3.57
C TYR A 205 8.97 -3.96 -2.07
N GLY A 206 8.51 -5.16 -1.68
CA GLY A 206 8.11 -5.47 -0.31
C GLY A 206 9.25 -5.88 0.61
N GLN A 207 10.51 -5.95 0.14
CA GLN A 207 11.60 -6.59 0.89
C GLN A 207 11.14 -8.00 1.38
N MET A 208 11.56 -8.42 2.57
CA MET A 208 11.10 -9.64 3.22
C MET A 208 9.88 -9.37 4.11
N THR A 209 10.01 -8.48 5.09
CA THR A 209 9.01 -8.29 6.15
C THR A 209 8.25 -6.97 6.04
N ALA A 210 8.63 -6.07 5.13
CA ALA A 210 7.93 -4.80 4.91
C ALA A 210 6.57 -5.06 4.23
N GLY A 211 6.58 -5.65 3.04
CA GLY A 211 5.40 -6.04 2.28
C GLY A 211 4.76 -7.34 2.78
N GLY A 212 5.46 -8.10 3.63
CA GLY A 212 4.91 -9.27 4.34
C GLY A 212 4.21 -8.92 5.66
N TRP A 213 4.23 -7.64 6.08
CA TRP A 213 3.60 -7.12 7.29
C TRP A 213 4.05 -7.87 8.56
N MET A 214 5.37 -7.96 8.78
CA MET A 214 5.91 -8.66 9.94
C MET A 214 7.28 -8.14 10.38
N TYR A 215 7.58 -6.87 10.13
CA TYR A 215 8.84 -6.26 10.57
C TYR A 215 8.74 -5.85 12.04
N ILE A 216 9.71 -6.23 12.86
CA ILE A 216 9.65 -6.05 14.33
C ILE A 216 10.82 -5.21 14.86
N GLY A 217 11.37 -4.33 14.02
CA GLY A 217 12.50 -3.49 14.37
C GLY A 217 13.86 -4.21 14.27
N PRO A 218 14.93 -3.60 14.83
CA PRO A 218 16.30 -4.04 14.63
C PRO A 218 16.68 -5.29 15.43
N GLN A 219 15.83 -5.78 16.33
CA GLN A 219 16.14 -6.97 17.13
C GLN A 219 16.48 -8.20 16.27
N GLY A 220 15.87 -8.31 15.07
CA GLY A 220 16.16 -9.40 14.14
C GLY A 220 17.60 -9.40 13.66
N ILE A 221 18.16 -8.22 13.32
CA ILE A 221 19.56 -8.12 12.89
C ILE A 221 20.50 -8.32 14.08
N VAL A 222 20.17 -7.79 15.27
CA VAL A 222 20.98 -8.01 16.50
C VAL A 222 21.11 -9.50 16.82
N HIS A 223 19.99 -10.22 16.85
CA HIS A 223 19.97 -11.66 17.09
C HIS A 223 20.69 -12.45 15.99
N GLY A 224 20.52 -12.06 14.72
CA GLY A 224 21.22 -12.68 13.60
C GLY A 224 22.74 -12.52 13.67
N THR A 225 23.23 -11.33 14.01
CA THR A 225 24.66 -11.07 14.21
C THR A 225 25.21 -11.85 15.40
N PHE A 226 24.48 -11.91 16.53
CA PHE A 226 24.88 -12.69 17.69
C PHE A 226 25.08 -14.18 17.37
N ASN A 227 24.20 -14.79 16.59
CA ASN A 227 24.33 -16.21 16.22
C ASN A 227 25.42 -16.48 15.17
N THR A 228 25.85 -15.45 14.45
CA THR A 228 26.87 -15.57 13.39
C THR A 228 28.29 -15.52 13.95
N LEU A 229 28.51 -14.67 14.97
CA LEU A 229 29.79 -14.49 15.66
C LEU A 229 30.04 -15.63 16.65
#